data_AF-A0A9E3U0S6-F1
#
_entry.id   AF-A0A9E3U0S6-F1
#
_cell.length_a   1.000
_cell.length_b   1.000
_cell.length_c   1.000
_cell.angle_alpha   90.00
_cell.angle_beta   90.00
_cell.angle_gamma   90.00
#
_symmetry.space_group_name_H-M   'P 1'
#
loop_
_entity.id
_entity.type
_entity.pdbx_description
1 polymer ?
#
loop_
_entity_poly.entity_id
_entity_poly.type
_entity_poly.pdbx_seq_one_letter_code
_entity_poly.pdbx_strand_id
1 'polypeptide(L)'
;ESHERQFASGLVIVPPEAVKFVAAAQLDVQSLRPKWQVAMMEVAYEPSMAKAAARLNGTVDVFDRREAAVLPGNICVVKFGVKMVGLMAPAVRQEVARWLRQIDANETGKLSPYLDASIKFAEGGAPLIMAMDLNQAVSAAQVRAALNEMQCLEGSDVDRDQLAAALASVQGVSLGVTIGDRRFGKIKVDFAEDVSMTKEFAKPLLLEVLANRGMMINEFDAWTAGVTPHQITLEGFLYQSGTRRLLSMLDAPPELHEQAQAASQAGPDDPQQQARLAVAASQQYFKSIESLLDDLRLKRADAKFVTWNQVGSWFEKYARKIDRMPTLNVDPELLKFGAWVSSNLRNAESALKGITPNAKLRMTETPNYYDVQTYSVPIGVTQFGAYGWGGWSASENLSAKGQEYAHIRTQERIQGNMSANNTMQGVEQSLGEMRRYLTQKYQVEF
;
A
#
# COMPACT_ATOMS: atom_id res chain seq x y z
N GLU A 1 23.57 3.07 4.23
CA GLU A 1 23.34 1.88 3.39
C GLU A 1 23.40 2.31 1.92
N SER A 2 24.07 1.57 1.03
CA SER A 2 24.19 1.96 -0.39
C SER A 2 22.83 1.90 -1.08
N HIS A 3 22.55 2.85 -1.99
CA HIS A 3 21.32 2.91 -2.80
C HIS A 3 21.02 1.57 -3.50
N GLU A 4 22.06 0.87 -3.97
CA GLU A 4 21.98 -0.45 -4.59
C GLU A 4 21.37 -1.52 -3.67
N ARG A 5 21.76 -1.55 -2.39
CA ARG A 5 21.20 -2.52 -1.43
C ARG A 5 19.73 -2.22 -1.12
N GLN A 6 19.36 -0.94 -1.11
CA GLN A 6 17.99 -0.52 -0.88
C GLN A 6 17.11 -0.82 -2.08
N PHE A 7 17.63 -0.67 -3.29
CA PHE A 7 16.91 -1.06 -4.49
C PHE A 7 16.79 -2.60 -4.62
N ALA A 8 17.86 -3.35 -4.39
CA ALA A 8 17.85 -4.83 -4.46
C ALA A 8 16.91 -5.49 -3.43
N SER A 9 16.70 -4.86 -2.27
CA SER A 9 15.71 -5.27 -1.27
C SER A 9 14.28 -4.78 -1.57
N GLY A 10 14.09 -4.11 -2.71
CA GLY A 10 12.82 -3.52 -3.13
C GLY A 10 12.39 -2.32 -2.28
N LEU A 11 13.27 -1.73 -1.48
CA LEU A 11 13.00 -0.59 -0.59
C LEU A 11 12.99 0.76 -1.31
N VAL A 12 13.49 0.83 -2.55
CA VAL A 12 13.49 2.01 -3.41
C VAL A 12 12.95 1.63 -4.79
N ILE A 13 12.18 2.52 -5.41
CA ILE A 13 11.56 2.30 -6.74
C ILE A 13 12.44 2.73 -7.90
N VAL A 14 13.35 3.68 -7.68
CA VAL A 14 14.23 4.17 -8.74
C VAL A 14 15.46 3.26 -8.79
N PRO A 15 15.72 2.57 -9.92
CA PRO A 15 16.94 1.81 -10.07
C PRO A 15 18.18 2.71 -9.90
N PRO A 16 19.24 2.24 -9.23
CA PRO A 16 20.51 2.96 -9.14
C PRO A 16 21.07 3.38 -10.50
N GLU A 17 20.80 2.59 -11.53
CA GLU A 17 21.22 2.84 -12.90
C GLU A 17 20.36 3.85 -13.67
N ALA A 18 19.21 4.27 -13.13
CA ALA A 18 18.29 5.16 -13.81
C ALA A 18 18.74 6.63 -13.70
N VAL A 19 18.92 7.28 -14.85
CA VAL A 19 19.21 8.72 -14.95
C VAL A 19 17.93 9.54 -14.85
N LYS A 20 16.87 9.02 -15.47
CA LYS A 20 15.50 9.55 -15.41
C LYS A 20 14.55 8.39 -15.21
N PHE A 21 13.53 8.59 -14.39
CA PHE A 21 12.54 7.57 -14.08
C PHE A 21 11.15 8.21 -14.05
N VAL A 22 10.22 7.60 -14.77
CA VAL A 22 8.80 7.95 -14.75
C VAL A 22 8.01 6.67 -14.56
N ALA A 23 7.02 6.69 -13.67
CA ALA A 23 6.09 5.59 -13.48
C ALA A 23 4.66 6.11 -13.47
N ALA A 24 3.74 5.27 -13.95
CA ALA A 24 2.32 5.54 -13.97
C ALA A 24 1.55 4.26 -13.63
N ALA A 25 0.40 4.39 -12.97
CA ALA A 25 -0.47 3.29 -12.69
C ALA A 25 -1.93 3.73 -12.69
N GLN A 26 -2.83 2.84 -13.10
CA GLN A 26 -4.25 3.00 -12.82
C GLN A 26 -4.57 2.26 -11.53
N LEU A 27 -4.87 2.99 -10.47
CA LEU A 27 -5.23 2.42 -9.18
C LEU A 27 -6.75 2.21 -9.08
N ASP A 28 -7.15 1.12 -8.45
CA ASP A 28 -8.47 1.03 -7.83
C ASP A 28 -8.45 1.86 -6.54
N VAL A 29 -9.22 2.95 -6.48
CA VAL A 29 -9.12 3.95 -5.39
C VAL A 29 -9.55 3.37 -4.02
N GLN A 30 -10.39 2.33 -4.02
CA GLN A 30 -10.83 1.70 -2.77
C GLN A 30 -9.74 0.81 -2.17
N SER A 31 -9.09 -0.01 -3.00
CA SER A 31 -8.08 -0.99 -2.59
C SER A 31 -6.63 -0.49 -2.73
N LEU A 32 -6.42 0.62 -3.43
CA LEU A 32 -5.14 1.15 -3.90
C LEU A 32 -4.28 0.12 -4.65
N ARG A 33 -4.93 -0.88 -5.27
CA ARG A 33 -4.24 -1.88 -6.09
C ARG A 33 -4.14 -1.38 -7.53
N PRO A 34 -2.97 -1.47 -8.17
CA PRO A 34 -2.84 -1.15 -9.59
C PRO A 34 -3.57 -2.19 -10.42
N LYS A 35 -4.44 -1.74 -11.34
CA LYS A 35 -5.00 -2.54 -12.43
C LYS A 35 -3.92 -2.81 -13.48
N TRP A 36 -3.18 -1.77 -13.82
CA TRP A 36 -1.94 -1.83 -14.57
C TRP A 36 -0.98 -0.78 -14.04
N GLN A 37 0.29 -1.01 -14.30
CA GLN A 37 1.37 -0.06 -14.04
C GLN A 37 2.38 -0.14 -15.18
N VAL A 38 2.93 1.01 -15.52
CA VAL A 38 4.04 1.15 -16.46
C VAL A 38 5.13 1.99 -15.84
N ALA A 39 6.37 1.70 -16.20
CA ALA A 39 7.50 2.55 -15.88
C ALA A 39 8.35 2.73 -17.13
N MET A 40 8.96 3.89 -17.27
CA MET A 40 9.99 4.16 -18.28
C MET A 40 11.20 4.75 -17.58
N MET A 41 12.37 4.31 -18.01
CA MET A 41 13.62 4.83 -17.46
C MET A 41 14.68 4.93 -18.55
N GLU A 42 15.51 5.96 -18.39
CA GLU A 42 16.76 6.10 -19.10
C GLU A 42 17.87 5.45 -18.27
N VAL A 43 18.57 4.47 -18.82
CA VAL A 43 19.67 3.74 -18.16
C VAL A 43 21.02 4.16 -18.71
N ALA A 44 22.06 4.11 -17.88
CA ALA A 44 23.41 4.54 -18.28
C ALA A 44 24.08 3.63 -19.34
N TYR A 45 23.61 2.39 -19.51
CA TYR A 45 24.17 1.34 -20.36
C TYR A 45 23.14 0.80 -21.37
N GLU A 46 23.59 -0.02 -22.31
CA GLU A 46 22.67 -0.69 -23.24
C GLU A 46 22.03 -1.93 -22.61
N PRO A 47 20.69 -1.96 -22.44
CA PRO A 47 20.01 -3.07 -21.80
C PRO A 47 19.99 -4.30 -22.73
N SER A 48 20.13 -5.49 -22.14
CA SER A 48 20.02 -6.77 -22.83
C SER A 48 18.88 -7.58 -22.24
N MET A 49 17.83 -7.80 -23.03
CA MET A 49 16.65 -8.55 -22.58
C MET A 49 16.97 -10.03 -22.35
N ALA A 50 17.86 -10.60 -23.16
CA ALA A 50 18.34 -11.96 -22.97
C ALA A 50 19.05 -12.15 -21.62
N LYS A 51 19.93 -11.21 -21.25
CA LYS A 51 20.62 -11.24 -19.95
C LYS A 51 19.66 -11.01 -18.79
N ALA A 52 18.71 -10.07 -18.94
CA ALA A 52 17.68 -9.82 -17.93
C ALA A 52 16.81 -11.07 -17.69
N ALA A 53 16.33 -11.71 -18.76
CA ALA A 53 15.56 -12.95 -18.70
C ALA A 53 16.36 -14.08 -18.04
N ALA A 54 17.60 -14.32 -18.47
CA ALA A 54 18.45 -15.36 -17.88
C ALA A 54 18.68 -15.15 -16.38
N ARG A 55 18.96 -13.91 -15.95
CA ARG A 55 19.20 -13.60 -14.54
C ARG A 55 17.97 -13.73 -13.66
N LEU A 56 16.84 -13.24 -14.16
CA LEU A 56 15.61 -13.10 -13.39
C LEU A 56 14.66 -14.28 -13.60
N ASN A 57 15.16 -15.38 -14.19
CA ASN A 57 14.38 -16.59 -14.50
C ASN A 57 13.14 -16.30 -15.37
N GLY A 58 13.30 -15.39 -16.31
CA GLY A 58 12.31 -15.02 -17.31
C GLY A 58 12.57 -15.65 -18.67
N THR A 59 11.75 -15.28 -19.64
CA THR A 59 11.88 -15.67 -21.06
C THR A 59 12.06 -14.44 -21.93
N VAL A 60 12.72 -14.64 -23.08
CA VAL A 60 12.80 -13.59 -24.12
C VAL A 60 11.56 -13.70 -24.99
N ASP A 61 11.03 -12.55 -25.38
CA ASP A 61 9.90 -12.42 -26.29
C ASP A 61 10.14 -11.26 -27.26
N VAL A 62 9.32 -11.18 -28.31
CA VAL A 62 9.35 -10.10 -29.29
C VAL A 62 7.94 -9.53 -29.47
N PHE A 63 7.83 -8.22 -29.32
CA PHE A 63 6.60 -7.46 -29.53
C PHE A 63 6.82 -6.45 -30.64
N ASP A 64 6.14 -6.60 -31.79
CA ASP A 64 6.22 -5.67 -32.93
C ASP A 64 7.66 -5.20 -33.23
N ARG A 65 8.61 -6.17 -33.27
CA ARG A 65 10.07 -6.01 -33.53
C ARG A 65 10.91 -5.45 -32.38
N ARG A 66 10.35 -5.27 -31.19
CA ARG A 66 11.09 -4.91 -29.97
C ARG A 66 11.42 -6.14 -29.16
N GLU A 67 12.68 -6.26 -28.76
CA GLU A 67 13.10 -7.27 -27.79
C GLU A 67 12.47 -6.97 -26.43
N ALA A 68 11.97 -8.02 -25.79
CA ALA A 68 11.42 -7.95 -24.45
C ALA A 68 11.87 -9.15 -23.60
N ALA A 69 11.89 -8.94 -22.28
CA ALA A 69 12.01 -9.99 -21.29
C ALA A 69 10.68 -10.10 -20.53
N VAL A 70 10.09 -11.28 -20.50
CA VAL A 70 8.93 -11.60 -19.67
C VAL A 70 9.43 -12.28 -18.41
N LEU A 71 9.21 -11.64 -17.27
CA LEU A 71 9.80 -12.02 -15.99
C LEU A 71 8.74 -12.67 -15.07
N PRO A 72 9.19 -13.49 -14.10
CA PRO A 72 8.34 -13.91 -12.98
C PRO A 72 7.67 -12.72 -12.28
N GLY A 73 6.50 -12.94 -11.69
CA GLY A 73 5.73 -11.85 -11.08
C GLY A 73 4.97 -10.96 -12.08
N ASN A 74 4.81 -11.44 -13.32
CA ASN A 74 3.96 -10.87 -14.37
C ASN A 74 4.42 -9.47 -14.82
N ILE A 75 5.72 -9.32 -15.08
CA ILE A 75 6.35 -8.07 -15.55
C ILE A 75 6.93 -8.30 -16.94
N CYS A 76 6.65 -7.39 -17.87
CA CYS A 76 7.30 -7.33 -19.17
C CYS A 76 8.25 -6.14 -19.20
N VAL A 77 9.52 -6.40 -19.50
CA VAL A 77 10.55 -5.37 -19.75
C VAL A 77 10.75 -5.29 -21.25
N VAL A 78 10.63 -4.10 -21.82
CA VAL A 78 10.78 -3.85 -23.26
C VAL A 78 11.91 -2.88 -23.49
N LYS A 79 12.79 -3.19 -24.45
CA LYS A 79 13.88 -2.31 -24.86
C LYS A 79 13.37 -1.23 -25.82
N PHE A 80 13.65 0.03 -25.50
CA PHE A 80 13.41 1.20 -26.35
C PHE A 80 14.76 1.78 -26.79
N GLY A 81 15.21 1.44 -28.00
CA GLY A 81 16.50 1.93 -28.50
C GLY A 81 17.69 1.50 -27.64
N VAL A 82 18.70 2.38 -27.52
CA VAL A 82 20.00 2.02 -26.90
C VAL A 82 20.00 2.18 -25.38
N LYS A 83 19.27 3.13 -24.81
CA LYS A 83 19.37 3.47 -23.38
C LYS A 83 18.03 3.66 -22.68
N MET A 84 16.92 3.29 -23.32
CA MET A 84 15.60 3.37 -22.70
C MET A 84 15.03 1.99 -22.52
N VAL A 85 14.41 1.77 -21.37
CA VAL A 85 13.61 0.57 -21.09
C VAL A 85 12.26 1.01 -20.57
N GLY A 86 11.25 0.26 -20.98
CA GLY A 86 9.91 0.39 -20.45
C GLY A 86 9.52 -0.91 -19.78
N LEU A 87 8.69 -0.79 -18.75
CA LEU A 87 8.17 -1.91 -18.00
C LEU A 87 6.66 -1.81 -17.97
N MET A 88 6.00 -2.96 -18.05
CA MET A 88 4.56 -3.06 -17.89
C MET A 88 4.22 -4.25 -17.00
N ALA A 89 3.29 -4.04 -16.08
CA ALA A 89 2.64 -5.11 -15.33
C ALA A 89 1.13 -4.84 -15.25
N PRO A 90 0.27 -5.86 -15.40
CA PRO A 90 0.62 -7.25 -15.70
C PRO A 90 1.21 -7.43 -17.11
N ALA A 91 2.05 -8.45 -17.30
CA ALA A 91 2.68 -8.81 -18.58
C ALA A 91 1.71 -9.53 -19.53
N VAL A 92 0.49 -8.98 -19.68
CA VAL A 92 -0.50 -9.52 -20.60
C VAL A 92 -0.07 -9.18 -22.03
N ARG A 93 0.25 -10.20 -22.83
CA ARG A 93 0.83 -10.03 -24.18
C ARG A 93 0.06 -9.03 -25.04
N GLN A 94 -1.28 -9.13 -25.05
CA GLN A 94 -2.14 -8.24 -25.85
C GLN A 94 -2.10 -6.78 -25.37
N GLU A 95 -2.02 -6.55 -24.06
CA GLU A 95 -1.97 -5.21 -23.48
C GLU A 95 -0.62 -4.55 -23.74
N VAL A 96 0.47 -5.30 -23.56
CA VAL A 96 1.83 -4.84 -23.91
C VAL A 96 1.89 -4.46 -25.39
N ALA A 97 1.39 -5.32 -26.29
CA ALA A 97 1.36 -5.03 -27.72
C ALA A 97 0.49 -3.81 -28.08
N ARG A 98 -0.61 -3.56 -27.35
CA ARG A 98 -1.44 -2.35 -27.55
C ARG A 98 -0.72 -1.09 -27.08
N TRP A 99 -0.10 -1.14 -25.90
CA TRP A 99 0.68 -0.03 -25.35
C TRP A 99 1.85 0.36 -26.27
N LEU A 100 2.60 -0.62 -26.79
CA LEU A 100 3.70 -0.36 -27.73
C LEU A 100 3.21 0.27 -29.04
N ARG A 101 2.09 -0.22 -29.60
CA ARG A 101 1.49 0.39 -30.80
C ARG A 101 1.03 1.82 -30.58
N GLN A 102 0.48 2.14 -29.41
CA GLN A 102 0.11 3.53 -29.07
C GLN A 102 1.31 4.46 -29.01
N ILE A 103 2.44 3.97 -28.48
CA ILE A 103 3.71 4.71 -28.49
C ILE A 103 4.19 4.93 -29.93
N ASP A 104 4.21 3.87 -30.75
CA ASP A 104 4.70 3.95 -32.13
C ASP A 104 3.84 4.85 -33.02
N ALA A 105 2.51 4.85 -32.79
CA ALA A 105 1.57 5.72 -33.50
C ALA A 105 1.57 7.17 -32.97
N ASN A 106 2.33 7.46 -31.90
CA ASN A 106 2.27 8.73 -31.17
C ASN A 106 0.84 9.11 -30.74
N GLU A 107 0.03 8.08 -30.45
CA GLU A 107 -1.35 8.18 -29.97
C GLU A 107 -1.42 8.10 -28.45
N THR A 108 -0.32 8.44 -27.76
CA THR A 108 -0.32 8.53 -26.30
C THR A 108 -1.28 9.64 -25.90
N GLY A 109 -2.45 9.26 -25.37
CA GLY A 109 -3.47 10.20 -24.93
C GLY A 109 -2.90 11.27 -24.00
N LYS A 110 -3.54 12.45 -23.98
CA LYS A 110 -3.12 13.54 -23.08
C LYS A 110 -3.33 13.10 -21.62
N LEU A 111 -2.38 13.48 -20.76
CA LEU A 111 -2.58 13.39 -19.31
C LEU A 111 -3.83 14.18 -18.93
N SER A 112 -4.47 13.78 -17.83
CA SER A 112 -5.55 14.58 -17.29
C SER A 112 -5.04 15.97 -16.88
N PRO A 113 -5.91 17.00 -16.86
CA PRO A 113 -5.49 18.35 -16.50
C PRO A 113 -4.77 18.43 -15.15
N TYR A 114 -5.17 17.62 -14.17
CA TYR A 114 -4.53 17.58 -12.85
C TYR A 114 -3.10 17.01 -12.93
N LEU A 115 -2.91 15.89 -13.63
CA LEU A 115 -1.59 15.27 -13.78
C LEU A 115 -0.65 16.15 -14.62
N ASP A 116 -1.14 16.79 -15.67
CA ASP A 116 -0.37 17.74 -16.49
C ASP A 116 0.11 18.95 -15.65
N ALA A 117 -0.77 19.50 -14.82
CA ALA A 117 -0.40 20.58 -13.90
C ALA A 117 0.65 20.15 -12.85
N SER A 118 0.63 18.87 -12.43
CA SER A 118 1.60 18.33 -11.47
C SER A 118 3.03 18.24 -12.03
N ILE A 119 3.21 18.17 -13.35
CA ILE A 119 4.55 18.19 -13.97
C ILE A 119 5.25 19.53 -13.68
N LYS A 120 4.51 20.64 -13.70
CA LYS A 120 5.06 21.99 -13.41
C LYS A 120 5.52 22.14 -11.96
N PHE A 121 4.99 21.32 -11.06
CA PHE A 121 5.49 21.25 -9.69
C PHE A 121 6.93 20.70 -9.65
N ALA A 122 7.37 19.93 -10.65
CA ALA A 122 8.73 19.40 -10.80
C ALA A 122 9.73 20.49 -11.18
N GLU A 123 9.30 21.38 -12.05
CA GLU A 123 10.09 22.50 -12.54
C GLU A 123 10.42 23.51 -11.42
N GLY A 124 9.69 23.47 -10.29
CA GLY A 124 9.95 24.24 -9.09
C GLY A 124 11.09 23.73 -8.19
N GLY A 125 11.83 22.68 -8.61
CA GLY A 125 13.03 22.19 -7.91
C GLY A 125 12.83 20.98 -6.99
N ALA A 126 11.68 20.30 -7.06
CA ALA A 126 11.43 19.04 -6.36
C ALA A 126 11.84 17.84 -7.24
N PRO A 127 12.97 17.15 -6.95
CA PRO A 127 13.45 16.03 -7.77
C PRO A 127 12.56 14.78 -7.73
N LEU A 128 11.64 14.67 -6.76
CA LEU A 128 10.67 13.57 -6.69
C LEU A 128 9.26 14.13 -6.56
N ILE A 129 8.39 13.73 -7.49
CA ILE A 129 6.97 14.06 -7.47
C ILE A 129 6.14 12.83 -7.72
N MET A 130 5.05 12.75 -6.96
CA MET A 130 3.97 11.81 -7.19
C MET A 130 2.66 12.59 -7.22
N ALA A 131 1.79 12.27 -8.16
CA ALA A 131 0.48 12.87 -8.26
C ALA A 131 -0.55 11.79 -8.61
N MET A 132 -1.77 11.98 -8.10
CA MET A 132 -2.90 11.11 -8.35
C MET A 132 -4.11 11.98 -8.66
N ASP A 133 -4.71 11.73 -9.82
CA ASP A 133 -6.00 12.31 -10.18
C ASP A 133 -7.10 11.57 -9.39
N LEU A 134 -7.89 12.33 -8.65
CA LEU A 134 -9.00 11.84 -7.83
C LEU A 134 -10.34 12.46 -8.25
N ASN A 135 -10.37 13.19 -9.36
CA ASN A 135 -11.60 13.77 -9.85
C ASN A 135 -12.65 12.68 -10.10
N GLN A 136 -13.83 12.83 -9.50
CA GLN A 136 -14.92 11.84 -9.53
C GLN A 136 -14.55 10.46 -8.96
N ALA A 137 -13.50 10.36 -8.13
CA ALA A 137 -13.07 9.09 -7.56
C ALA A 137 -13.94 8.60 -6.40
N VAL A 138 -14.66 9.52 -5.73
CA VAL A 138 -15.49 9.24 -4.56
C VAL A 138 -16.80 10.03 -4.62
N SER A 139 -17.89 9.45 -4.11
CA SER A 139 -19.17 10.16 -4.01
C SER A 139 -19.38 10.78 -2.63
N ALA A 140 -20.18 11.85 -2.56
CA ALA A 140 -20.56 12.48 -1.29
C ALA A 140 -21.20 11.46 -0.32
N ALA A 141 -22.01 10.53 -0.81
CA ALA A 141 -22.59 9.47 0.02
C ALA A 141 -21.53 8.53 0.62
N GLN A 142 -20.51 8.15 -0.16
CA GLN A 142 -19.40 7.33 0.34
C GLN A 142 -18.56 8.09 1.38
N VAL A 143 -18.27 9.37 1.12
CA VAL A 143 -17.57 10.22 2.08
C VAL A 143 -18.38 10.37 3.36
N ARG A 144 -19.68 10.67 3.25
CA ARG A 144 -20.58 10.83 4.40
C ARG A 144 -20.62 9.60 5.29
N ALA A 145 -20.66 8.40 4.69
CA ALA A 145 -20.59 7.15 5.42
C ALA A 145 -19.24 6.98 6.13
N ALA A 146 -18.12 7.31 5.47
CA ALA A 146 -16.79 7.25 6.06
C ALA A 146 -16.63 8.25 7.23
N LEU A 147 -17.17 9.47 7.12
CA LEU A 147 -17.12 10.48 8.18
C LEU A 147 -17.80 10.03 9.48
N ASN A 148 -18.76 9.10 9.41
CA ASN A 148 -19.40 8.52 10.59
C ASN A 148 -18.49 7.58 11.39
N GLU A 149 -17.44 7.07 10.76
CA GLU A 149 -16.48 6.16 11.37
C GLU A 149 -15.20 6.90 11.82
N MET A 150 -15.09 8.20 11.57
CA MET A 150 -13.90 9.01 11.89
C MET A 150 -13.86 9.42 13.36
N GLN A 151 -12.81 9.02 14.07
CA GLN A 151 -12.59 9.34 15.47
C GLN A 151 -12.34 10.83 15.68
N CYS A 152 -11.66 11.48 14.73
CA CYS A 152 -11.40 12.92 14.81
C CYS A 152 -12.66 13.80 14.78
N LEU A 153 -13.82 13.23 14.44
CA LEU A 153 -15.11 13.92 14.38
C LEU A 153 -16.09 13.47 15.48
N GLU A 154 -15.65 12.62 16.42
CA GLU A 154 -16.47 12.24 17.57
C GLU A 154 -16.73 13.47 18.45
N GLY A 155 -18.01 13.74 18.75
CA GLY A 155 -18.42 14.91 19.53
C GLY A 155 -18.28 16.25 18.81
N SER A 156 -17.97 16.26 17.51
CA SER A 156 -17.94 17.49 16.70
C SER A 156 -19.33 17.87 16.19
N ASP A 157 -19.66 19.16 16.26
CA ASP A 157 -20.90 19.75 15.72
C ASP A 157 -20.80 20.11 14.22
N VAL A 158 -19.75 19.67 13.53
CA VAL A 158 -19.57 19.97 12.09
C VAL A 158 -20.73 19.38 11.27
N ASP A 159 -21.24 20.15 10.31
CA ASP A 159 -22.20 19.66 9.34
C ASP A 159 -21.53 18.59 8.46
N ARG A 160 -21.89 17.33 8.72
CA ARG A 160 -21.30 16.18 8.05
C ARG A 160 -21.77 16.04 6.59
N ASP A 161 -22.93 16.58 6.23
CA ASP A 161 -23.43 16.54 4.87
C ASP A 161 -22.69 17.59 4.03
N GLN A 162 -22.52 18.80 4.57
CA GLN A 162 -21.72 19.84 3.93
C GLN A 162 -20.25 19.43 3.81
N LEU A 163 -19.67 18.85 4.86
CA LEU A 163 -18.29 18.33 4.84
C LEU A 163 -18.12 17.21 3.82
N ALA A 164 -19.12 16.33 3.69
CA ALA A 164 -19.07 15.24 2.72
C ALA A 164 -19.11 15.75 1.27
N ALA A 165 -19.94 16.75 0.97
CA ALA A 165 -19.98 17.39 -0.34
C ALA A 165 -18.63 18.05 -0.68
N ALA A 166 -18.10 18.85 0.25
CA ALA A 166 -16.82 19.54 0.07
C ALA A 166 -15.66 18.56 -0.18
N LEU A 167 -15.55 17.50 0.64
CA LEU A 167 -14.49 16.49 0.50
C LEU A 167 -14.67 15.60 -0.74
N ALA A 168 -15.89 15.34 -1.19
CA ALA A 168 -16.14 14.59 -2.42
C ALA A 168 -15.76 15.37 -3.69
N SER A 169 -15.60 16.70 -3.58
CA SER A 169 -15.10 17.56 -4.65
C SER A 169 -13.58 17.47 -4.89
N VAL A 170 -12.90 16.50 -4.26
CA VAL A 170 -11.46 16.28 -4.41
C VAL A 170 -11.08 16.14 -5.89
N GLN A 171 -10.07 16.90 -6.29
CA GLN A 171 -9.53 16.89 -7.65
C GLN A 171 -8.32 15.98 -7.76
N GLY A 172 -7.49 15.95 -6.71
CA GLY A 172 -6.30 15.11 -6.70
C GLY A 172 -5.43 15.36 -5.48
N VAL A 173 -4.40 14.53 -5.39
CA VAL A 173 -3.36 14.64 -4.37
C VAL A 173 -1.99 14.65 -5.05
N SER A 174 -1.11 15.52 -4.56
CA SER A 174 0.28 15.62 -5.00
C SER A 174 1.23 15.56 -3.81
N LEU A 175 2.36 14.88 -3.97
CA LEU A 175 3.47 14.85 -3.04
C LEU A 175 4.73 15.31 -3.77
N GLY A 176 5.39 16.33 -3.23
CA GLY A 176 6.73 16.75 -3.66
C GLY A 176 7.75 16.49 -2.56
N VAL A 177 8.93 16.02 -2.94
CA VAL A 177 10.06 15.88 -2.04
C VAL A 177 11.23 16.68 -2.58
N THR A 178 11.71 17.60 -1.76
CA THR A 178 12.92 18.38 -2.02
C THR A 178 14.10 17.71 -1.33
N ILE A 179 15.22 17.59 -2.06
CA ILE A 179 16.46 16.99 -1.55
C ILE A 179 17.47 18.13 -1.31
N GLY A 180 17.66 18.48 -0.04
CA GLY A 180 18.77 19.33 0.44
C GLY A 180 19.52 18.62 1.57
N ASP A 181 20.08 19.36 2.53
CA ASP A 181 20.75 18.80 3.73
C ASP A 181 19.85 17.84 4.51
N ARG A 182 18.54 18.12 4.50
CA ARG A 182 17.48 17.22 4.96
C ARG A 182 16.41 17.13 3.88
N ARG A 183 15.79 15.97 3.76
CA ARG A 183 14.62 15.80 2.87
C ARG A 183 13.42 16.50 3.47
N PHE A 184 12.75 17.30 2.65
CA PHE A 184 11.52 17.99 3.02
C PHE A 184 10.39 17.55 2.08
N GLY A 185 9.27 17.14 2.65
CA GLY A 185 8.11 16.66 1.92
C GLY A 185 6.92 17.61 2.07
N LYS A 186 6.12 17.73 1.02
CA LYS A 186 4.85 18.47 1.03
C LYS A 186 3.78 17.68 0.29
N ILE A 187 2.69 17.38 1.00
CA ILE A 187 1.45 16.86 0.45
C ILE A 187 0.50 18.02 0.21
N LYS A 188 -0.20 17.96 -0.91
CA LYS A 188 -1.23 18.91 -1.34
C LYS A 188 -2.45 18.13 -1.80
N VAL A 189 -3.59 18.39 -1.19
CA VAL A 189 -4.89 17.84 -1.61
C VAL A 189 -5.73 19.02 -2.11
N ASP A 190 -6.15 18.98 -3.37
CA ASP A 190 -6.89 20.05 -4.01
C ASP A 190 -8.37 19.66 -4.15
N PHE A 191 -9.26 20.63 -3.96
CA PHE A 191 -10.72 20.46 -3.97
C PHE A 191 -11.37 21.49 -4.88
N ALA A 192 -12.51 21.14 -5.48
CA ALA A 192 -13.28 22.09 -6.28
C ALA A 192 -14.17 23.00 -5.40
N GLU A 193 -14.64 22.50 -4.26
CA GLU A 193 -15.47 23.24 -3.30
C GLU A 193 -14.64 23.79 -2.13
N ASP A 194 -15.28 24.63 -1.31
CA ASP A 194 -14.66 25.24 -0.13
C ASP A 194 -14.50 24.23 1.03
N VAL A 195 -13.27 24.05 1.51
CA VAL A 195 -12.89 23.17 2.63
C VAL A 195 -12.41 23.93 3.87
N SER A 196 -12.63 25.25 3.94
CA SER A 196 -12.22 26.12 5.04
C SER A 196 -12.80 25.67 6.38
N MET A 197 -13.98 25.02 6.37
CA MET A 197 -14.61 24.45 7.57
C MET A 197 -13.75 23.41 8.29
N THR A 198 -12.78 22.80 7.59
CA THR A 198 -11.87 21.81 8.19
C THR A 198 -10.73 22.42 8.99
N LYS A 199 -10.57 23.75 9.01
CA LYS A 199 -9.36 24.43 9.54
C LYS A 199 -8.92 23.96 10.93
N GLU A 200 -9.87 23.66 11.82
CA GLU A 200 -9.58 23.22 13.19
C GLU A 200 -9.20 21.74 13.30
N PHE A 201 -9.60 20.90 12.34
CA PHE A 201 -9.45 19.45 12.39
C PHE A 201 -8.84 18.83 11.11
N ALA A 202 -8.31 19.64 10.19
CA ALA A 202 -7.79 19.19 8.91
C ALA A 202 -6.61 18.23 9.07
N LYS A 203 -5.72 18.50 10.02
CA LYS A 203 -4.60 17.59 10.33
C LYS A 203 -5.11 16.23 10.79
N PRO A 204 -5.86 16.09 11.90
CA PRO A 204 -6.31 14.78 12.35
C PRO A 204 -7.19 14.08 11.30
N LEU A 205 -8.04 14.80 10.56
CA LEU A 205 -8.80 14.24 9.44
C LEU A 205 -7.89 13.64 8.35
N LEU A 206 -6.90 14.39 7.87
CA LEU A 206 -6.00 13.92 6.83
C LEU A 206 -5.17 12.73 7.30
N LEU A 207 -4.67 12.75 8.53
CA LEU A 207 -3.91 11.62 9.09
C LEU A 207 -4.78 10.37 9.21
N GLU A 208 -6.01 10.51 9.68
CA GLU A 208 -6.95 9.39 9.80
C GLU A 208 -7.32 8.81 8.42
N VAL A 209 -7.53 9.66 7.41
CA VAL A 209 -7.74 9.22 6.02
C VAL A 209 -6.51 8.47 5.48
N LEU A 210 -5.30 9.03 5.65
CA LEU A 210 -4.06 8.39 5.21
C LEU A 210 -3.83 7.06 5.93
N ALA A 211 -4.16 6.97 7.21
CA ALA A 211 -4.07 5.73 7.98
C ALA A 211 -5.08 4.70 7.47
N ASN A 212 -6.35 5.07 7.32
CA ASN A 212 -7.40 4.18 6.80
C ASN A 212 -7.11 3.66 5.38
N ARG A 213 -6.32 4.40 4.60
CA ARG A 213 -5.86 4.02 3.26
C ARG A 213 -4.47 3.36 3.24
N GLY A 214 -3.82 3.17 4.39
CA GLY A 214 -2.50 2.56 4.48
C GLY A 214 -1.35 3.37 3.86
N MET A 215 -1.54 4.68 3.74
CA MET A 215 -0.55 5.63 3.25
C MET A 215 0.15 6.40 4.38
N MET A 216 -0.26 6.20 5.63
CA MET A 216 0.33 6.88 6.78
C MET A 216 1.80 6.48 6.98
N ILE A 217 2.64 7.49 7.23
CA ILE A 217 4.02 7.35 7.70
C ILE A 217 4.15 8.09 9.03
N ASN A 218 5.08 7.66 9.88
CA ASN A 218 5.18 8.16 11.26
C ASN A 218 5.51 9.66 11.30
N GLU A 219 6.25 10.14 10.31
CA GLU A 219 6.68 11.53 10.18
C GLU A 219 5.50 12.50 10.06
N PHE A 220 4.37 12.06 9.49
CA PHE A 220 3.18 12.91 9.30
C PHE A 220 2.59 13.43 10.62
N ASP A 221 2.81 12.73 11.74
CA ASP A 221 2.39 13.22 13.07
C ASP A 221 3.09 14.53 13.44
N ALA A 222 4.34 14.71 13.00
CA ALA A 222 5.14 15.91 13.25
C ALA A 222 4.93 16.99 12.18
N TRP A 223 4.25 16.69 11.07
CA TRP A 223 4.05 17.63 9.97
C TRP A 223 3.02 18.69 10.30
N THR A 224 3.16 19.87 9.70
CA THR A 224 2.24 20.99 9.88
C THR A 224 1.19 20.98 8.78
N ALA A 225 -0.07 21.13 9.15
CA ALA A 225 -1.16 21.25 8.20
C ALA A 225 -1.49 22.71 7.89
N GLY A 226 -1.87 22.98 6.65
CA GLY A 226 -2.39 24.27 6.20
C GLY A 226 -3.73 24.08 5.50
N VAL A 227 -4.63 25.05 5.65
CA VAL A 227 -5.94 25.04 4.99
C VAL A 227 -6.16 26.38 4.31
N THR A 228 -6.54 26.31 3.04
CA THR A 228 -7.07 27.42 2.24
C THR A 228 -8.41 26.96 1.65
N PRO A 229 -9.22 27.86 1.05
CA PRO A 229 -10.55 27.50 0.54
C PRO A 229 -10.58 26.23 -0.30
N HIS A 230 -9.60 26.00 -1.17
CA HIS A 230 -9.63 24.86 -2.11
C HIS A 230 -8.48 23.88 -1.90
N GLN A 231 -7.82 23.91 -0.73
CA GLN A 231 -6.62 23.11 -0.52
C GLN A 231 -6.37 22.80 0.94
N ILE A 232 -6.00 21.55 1.20
CA ILE A 232 -5.37 21.11 2.45
C ILE A 232 -3.94 20.71 2.14
N THR A 233 -2.98 21.23 2.90
CA THR A 233 -1.56 20.87 2.79
C THR A 233 -1.07 20.21 4.06
N LEU A 234 -0.06 19.34 3.92
CA LEU A 234 0.68 18.77 5.04
C LEU A 234 2.16 18.77 4.67
N GLU A 235 3.03 19.36 5.49
CA GLU A 235 4.46 19.49 5.16
C GLU A 235 5.39 19.33 6.36
N GLY A 236 6.59 18.83 6.10
CA GLY A 236 7.61 18.62 7.13
C GLY A 236 8.80 17.79 6.66
N PHE A 237 9.67 17.45 7.60
CA PHE A 237 10.86 16.65 7.29
C PHE A 237 10.53 15.18 7.05
N LEU A 238 11.22 14.59 6.07
CA LEU A 238 11.16 13.17 5.74
C LEU A 238 12.42 12.44 6.22
N TYR A 239 12.21 11.40 7.03
CA TYR A 239 13.28 10.45 7.33
C TYR A 239 13.35 9.34 6.29
N GLN A 240 14.36 8.48 6.41
CA GLN A 240 14.61 7.41 5.46
C GLN A 240 13.47 6.40 5.41
N SER A 241 12.92 6.05 6.57
CA SER A 241 11.73 5.19 6.72
C SER A 241 10.53 5.72 5.92
N GLY A 242 10.17 7.00 6.12
CA GLY A 242 9.07 7.64 5.41
C GLY A 242 9.28 7.66 3.89
N THR A 243 10.49 8.00 3.45
CA THR A 243 10.84 8.00 2.01
C THR A 243 10.67 6.61 1.41
N ARG A 244 11.17 5.55 2.06
CA ARG A 244 11.03 4.16 1.57
C ARG A 244 9.56 3.75 1.41
N ARG A 245 8.72 4.07 2.39
CA ARG A 245 7.27 3.76 2.32
C ARG A 245 6.58 4.49 1.18
N LEU A 246 6.86 5.78 1.01
CA LEU A 246 6.31 6.59 -0.07
C LEU A 246 6.70 6.01 -1.43
N LEU A 247 7.97 5.66 -1.61
CA LEU A 247 8.46 5.06 -2.86
C LEU A 247 7.91 3.64 -3.09
N SER A 248 7.57 2.90 -2.04
CA SER A 248 6.98 1.56 -2.14
C SER A 248 5.49 1.53 -2.51
N MET A 249 4.86 2.69 -2.74
CA MET A 249 3.46 2.75 -3.20
C MET A 249 3.30 2.20 -4.62
N LEU A 250 4.35 2.32 -5.42
CA LEU A 250 4.46 1.73 -6.73
C LEU A 250 5.45 0.56 -6.65
N ASP A 251 5.28 -0.40 -7.53
CA ASP A 251 6.17 -1.55 -7.57
C ASP A 251 7.53 -1.16 -8.17
N ALA A 252 8.62 -1.56 -7.51
CA ALA A 252 9.94 -1.37 -8.05
C ALA A 252 10.12 -2.17 -9.35
N PRO A 253 10.65 -1.58 -10.42
CA PRO A 253 11.18 -2.34 -11.54
C PRO A 253 12.30 -3.26 -11.03
N PRO A 254 12.53 -4.43 -11.65
CA PRO A 254 13.69 -5.25 -11.35
C PRO A 254 14.99 -4.51 -11.71
N GLU A 255 16.08 -4.88 -11.05
CA GLU A 255 17.43 -4.51 -11.47
C GLU A 255 17.67 -5.06 -12.86
N LEU A 256 18.29 -4.25 -13.73
CA LEU A 256 18.60 -4.63 -15.11
C LEU A 256 20.12 -4.66 -15.36
N HIS A 257 20.92 -4.01 -14.48
CA HIS A 257 22.37 -3.90 -14.64
C HIS A 257 23.10 -5.15 -14.15
N GLU A 258 24.17 -5.57 -14.81
CA GLU A 258 25.14 -6.52 -14.26
C GLU A 258 25.89 -5.82 -13.12
N GLN A 259 25.66 -6.18 -11.84
CA GLN A 259 26.66 -5.83 -10.83
C GLN A 259 28.00 -6.40 -11.28
N ALA A 260 28.97 -5.51 -11.48
CA ALA A 260 30.25 -5.83 -12.07
C ALA A 260 30.97 -6.97 -11.34
N GLN A 261 31.30 -8.00 -12.11
CA GLN A 261 32.61 -8.67 -12.10
C GLN A 261 33.09 -9.22 -10.75
N ALA A 262 32.53 -10.38 -10.37
CA ALA A 262 33.34 -11.49 -9.87
C ALA A 262 33.07 -12.82 -10.61
N ALA A 263 32.13 -12.85 -11.56
CA ALA A 263 31.71 -14.07 -12.26
C ALA A 263 32.05 -14.10 -13.76
N SER A 264 32.42 -12.97 -14.36
CA SER A 264 32.65 -12.86 -15.82
C SER A 264 34.12 -12.97 -16.25
N GLN A 265 35.00 -13.46 -15.36
CA GLN A 265 36.34 -13.96 -15.72
C GLN A 265 36.58 -15.36 -15.14
N ALA A 266 35.77 -16.35 -15.49
CA ALA A 266 36.13 -17.75 -15.35
C ALA A 266 35.15 -18.61 -16.18
N GLY A 267 35.65 -19.70 -16.75
CA GLY A 267 34.86 -20.58 -17.62
C GLY A 267 33.68 -21.26 -16.91
N PRO A 268 32.73 -21.83 -17.66
CA PRO A 268 31.45 -22.37 -17.14
C PRO A 268 31.56 -23.61 -16.22
N ASP A 269 32.75 -24.13 -15.95
CA ASP A 269 32.95 -25.51 -15.47
C ASP A 269 33.65 -25.63 -14.09
N ASP A 270 33.65 -24.61 -13.23
CA ASP A 270 34.16 -24.73 -11.85
C ASP A 270 33.02 -24.89 -10.80
N PRO A 271 32.82 -26.10 -10.24
CA PRO A 271 31.82 -26.35 -9.19
C PRO A 271 32.01 -25.49 -7.93
N GLN A 272 33.24 -25.09 -7.59
CA GLN A 272 33.49 -24.25 -6.41
C GLN A 272 33.01 -22.81 -6.62
N GLN A 273 33.13 -22.28 -7.83
CA GLN A 273 32.67 -20.94 -8.15
C GLN A 273 31.14 -20.88 -8.17
N GLN A 274 30.48 -21.89 -8.71
CA GLN A 274 29.03 -22.00 -8.72
C GLN A 274 28.45 -22.12 -7.29
N ALA A 275 29.13 -22.85 -6.40
CA ALA A 275 28.78 -22.91 -4.98
C ALA A 275 28.91 -21.56 -4.28
N ARG A 276 29.98 -20.79 -4.54
CA ARG A 276 30.15 -19.44 -3.96
C ARG A 276 29.10 -18.45 -4.44
N LEU A 277 28.75 -18.50 -5.73
CA LEU A 277 27.67 -17.68 -6.29
C LEU A 277 26.33 -18.02 -5.65
N ALA A 278 26.06 -19.31 -5.41
CA ALA A 278 24.84 -19.74 -4.75
C ALA A 278 24.72 -19.26 -3.30
N VAL A 279 25.82 -19.29 -2.56
CA VAL A 279 25.89 -18.75 -1.19
C VAL A 279 25.62 -17.25 -1.18
N ALA A 280 26.30 -16.49 -2.04
CA ALA A 280 26.14 -15.03 -2.11
C ALA A 280 24.71 -14.62 -2.51
N ALA A 281 24.14 -15.29 -3.53
CA ALA A 281 22.75 -15.06 -3.95
C ALA A 281 21.76 -15.38 -2.83
N SER A 282 21.97 -16.49 -2.11
CA SER A 282 21.13 -16.89 -0.98
C SER A 282 21.22 -15.90 0.18
N GLN A 283 22.42 -15.38 0.51
CA GLN A 283 22.59 -14.37 1.56
C GLN A 283 21.86 -13.07 1.21
N GLN A 284 21.94 -12.63 -0.04
CA GLN A 284 21.24 -11.44 -0.51
C GLN A 284 19.71 -11.62 -0.46
N TYR A 285 19.22 -12.79 -0.90
CA TYR A 285 17.80 -13.12 -0.84
C TYR A 285 17.28 -13.13 0.61
N PHE A 286 18.00 -13.80 1.52
CA PHE A 286 17.64 -13.86 2.93
C PHE A 286 17.61 -12.48 3.58
N LYS A 287 18.66 -11.65 3.40
CA LYS A 287 18.72 -10.28 3.94
C LYS A 287 17.62 -9.38 3.41
N SER A 288 17.19 -9.60 2.17
CA SER A 288 16.07 -8.85 1.59
C SER A 288 14.76 -9.19 2.30
N ILE A 289 14.51 -10.47 2.58
CA ILE A 289 13.34 -10.89 3.38
C ILE A 289 13.43 -10.31 4.80
N GLU A 290 14.57 -10.47 5.47
CA GLU A 290 14.80 -9.95 6.83
C GLU A 290 14.52 -8.44 6.91
N SER A 291 15.05 -7.66 5.95
CA SER A 291 14.83 -6.21 5.90
C SER A 291 13.36 -5.82 5.72
N LEU A 292 12.61 -6.54 4.87
CA LEU A 292 11.17 -6.31 4.70
C LEU A 292 10.39 -6.64 5.97
N LEU A 293 10.77 -7.71 6.67
CA LEU A 293 10.14 -8.12 7.93
C LEU A 293 10.47 -7.16 9.08
N ASP A 294 11.71 -6.71 9.20
CA ASP A 294 12.11 -5.74 10.23
C ASP A 294 11.42 -4.38 10.05
N ASP A 295 11.17 -3.95 8.81
CA ASP A 295 10.41 -2.72 8.54
C ASP A 295 8.92 -2.84 8.95
N LEU A 296 8.38 -4.07 9.01
CA LEU A 296 7.06 -4.34 9.60
C LEU A 296 7.12 -4.29 11.14
N ARG A 297 8.21 -4.79 11.75
CA ARG A 297 8.40 -4.86 13.22
C ARG A 297 8.54 -3.52 13.89
N LEU A 298 9.43 -2.65 13.38
CA LEU A 298 9.81 -1.35 13.96
C LEU A 298 8.64 -0.36 14.17
N LYS A 299 7.43 -0.73 13.78
CA LYS A 299 6.27 0.16 13.68
C LYS A 299 5.10 -0.27 14.54
N ARG A 300 5.16 -1.48 15.09
CA ARG A 300 4.18 -1.94 16.08
C ARG A 300 4.40 -1.31 17.46
N ALA A 301 5.63 -0.85 17.74
CA ALA A 301 6.03 -0.36 19.05
C ALA A 301 5.67 1.11 19.33
N ASP A 302 5.71 1.99 18.32
CA ASP A 302 5.85 3.44 18.58
C ASP A 302 4.79 4.38 17.98
N ALA A 303 3.72 3.90 17.32
CA ALA A 303 2.80 4.78 16.59
C ALA A 303 1.39 4.85 17.22
N LYS A 304 0.96 6.09 17.55
CA LYS A 304 -0.40 6.43 18.03
C LYS A 304 -1.51 6.15 17.02
N PHE A 305 -1.18 6.02 15.72
CA PHE A 305 -2.14 5.91 14.62
C PHE A 305 -1.88 4.70 13.70
N VAL A 306 -1.44 3.55 14.26
CA VAL A 306 -1.38 2.31 13.47
C VAL A 306 -2.80 1.76 13.30
N THR A 307 -3.43 2.04 12.16
CA THR A 307 -4.68 1.36 11.83
C THR A 307 -4.38 -0.02 11.25
N TRP A 308 -5.27 -0.96 11.50
CA TRP A 308 -5.12 -2.35 11.04
C TRP A 308 -5.12 -2.47 9.51
N ASN A 309 -5.86 -1.60 8.83
CA ASN A 309 -5.82 -1.45 7.38
C ASN A 309 -4.46 -0.97 6.88
N GLN A 310 -3.78 -0.10 7.63
CA GLN A 310 -2.42 0.33 7.29
C GLN A 310 -1.46 -0.86 7.31
N VAL A 311 -1.49 -1.70 8.35
CA VAL A 311 -0.62 -2.88 8.45
C VAL A 311 -0.91 -3.88 7.34
N GLY A 312 -2.19 -4.18 7.07
CA GLY A 312 -2.59 -5.10 6.01
C GLY A 312 -2.06 -4.69 4.63
N SER A 313 -2.11 -3.39 4.31
CA SER A 313 -1.58 -2.87 3.04
C SER A 313 -0.08 -3.14 2.86
N TRP A 314 0.71 -3.14 3.95
CA TRP A 314 2.15 -3.41 3.91
C TRP A 314 2.43 -4.90 3.72
N PHE A 315 1.65 -5.77 4.35
CA PHE A 315 1.79 -7.22 4.17
C PHE A 315 1.63 -7.64 2.71
N GLU A 316 0.57 -7.18 2.04
CA GLU A 316 0.35 -7.48 0.61
C GLU A 316 1.49 -6.93 -0.26
N LYS A 317 1.92 -5.69 -0.01
CA LYS A 317 3.05 -5.08 -0.76
C LYS A 317 4.33 -5.91 -0.60
N TYR A 318 4.65 -6.34 0.61
CA TYR A 318 5.89 -7.07 0.88
C TYR A 318 5.82 -8.50 0.39
N ALA A 319 4.65 -9.15 0.44
CA ALA A 319 4.41 -10.42 -0.22
C ALA A 319 4.75 -10.36 -1.71
N ARG A 320 4.19 -9.37 -2.43
CA ARG A 320 4.46 -9.18 -3.87
C ARG A 320 5.93 -8.87 -4.19
N LYS A 321 6.63 -8.16 -3.30
CA LYS A 321 8.08 -7.93 -3.45
C LYS A 321 8.85 -9.23 -3.33
N ILE A 322 8.54 -10.07 -2.33
CA ILE A 322 9.19 -11.36 -2.14
C ILE A 322 9.02 -12.25 -3.37
N ASP A 323 7.82 -12.30 -3.95
CA ASP A 323 7.53 -13.10 -5.15
C ASP A 323 8.31 -12.67 -6.41
N ARG A 324 8.88 -11.46 -6.39
CA ARG A 324 9.61 -10.87 -7.51
C ARG A 324 11.12 -10.84 -7.33
N MET A 325 11.62 -11.33 -6.20
CA MET A 325 13.06 -11.36 -5.95
C MET A 325 13.75 -12.34 -6.91
N PRO A 326 15.01 -12.06 -7.31
CA PRO A 326 15.78 -12.99 -8.13
C PRO A 326 15.89 -14.36 -7.46
N THR A 327 15.61 -15.42 -8.21
CA THR A 327 15.64 -16.81 -7.71
C THR A 327 16.86 -17.60 -8.21
N LEU A 328 17.62 -17.03 -9.14
CA LEU A 328 18.78 -17.70 -9.74
C LEU A 328 19.87 -17.94 -8.70
N ASN A 329 20.38 -19.17 -8.65
CA ASN A 329 21.38 -19.66 -7.70
C ASN A 329 20.97 -19.54 -6.22
N VAL A 330 19.70 -19.30 -5.90
CA VAL A 330 19.22 -19.27 -4.51
C VAL A 330 18.96 -20.69 -4.01
N ASP A 331 19.28 -20.96 -2.74
CA ASP A 331 18.99 -22.24 -2.07
C ASP A 331 17.50 -22.63 -2.23
N PRO A 332 17.19 -23.85 -2.72
CA PRO A 332 15.82 -24.29 -2.92
C PRO A 332 14.92 -24.24 -1.67
N GLU A 333 15.48 -24.49 -0.48
CA GLU A 333 14.73 -24.39 0.78
C GLU A 333 14.47 -22.94 1.16
N LEU A 334 15.41 -22.03 0.85
CA LEU A 334 15.20 -20.59 1.02
C LEU A 334 14.14 -20.04 0.05
N LEU A 335 14.05 -20.58 -1.17
CA LEU A 335 12.98 -20.24 -2.12
C LEU A 335 11.61 -20.68 -1.60
N LYS A 336 11.49 -21.91 -1.09
CA LYS A 336 10.26 -22.39 -0.43
C LYS A 336 9.89 -21.54 0.78
N PHE A 337 10.89 -21.17 1.59
CA PHE A 337 10.69 -20.26 2.71
C PHE A 337 10.16 -18.90 2.26
N GLY A 338 10.75 -18.29 1.23
CA GLY A 338 10.25 -17.03 0.66
C GLY A 338 8.78 -17.12 0.21
N ALA A 339 8.41 -18.17 -0.53
CA ALA A 339 7.03 -18.41 -0.94
C ALA A 339 6.08 -18.63 0.26
N TRP A 340 6.57 -19.29 1.31
CA TRP A 340 5.81 -19.48 2.54
C TRP A 340 5.62 -18.15 3.29
N VAL A 341 6.64 -17.29 3.37
CA VAL A 341 6.53 -15.95 3.96
C VAL A 341 5.53 -15.11 3.18
N SER A 342 5.62 -15.06 1.84
CA SER A 342 4.70 -14.26 1.03
C SER A 342 3.24 -14.72 1.18
N SER A 343 3.00 -16.03 1.26
CA SER A 343 1.67 -16.61 1.55
C SER A 343 1.14 -16.19 2.93
N ASN A 344 1.97 -16.27 3.97
CA ASN A 344 1.57 -15.87 5.32
C ASN A 344 1.28 -14.37 5.44
N LEU A 345 2.06 -13.53 4.77
CA LEU A 345 1.76 -12.09 4.70
C LEU A 345 0.38 -11.84 4.06
N ARG A 346 0.02 -12.54 2.98
CA ARG A 346 -1.32 -12.44 2.38
C ARG A 346 -2.43 -12.94 3.29
N ASN A 347 -2.19 -14.01 4.06
CA ASN A 347 -3.14 -14.51 5.05
C ASN A 347 -3.38 -13.47 6.16
N ALA A 348 -2.31 -12.84 6.65
CA ALA A 348 -2.41 -11.77 7.63
C ALA A 348 -3.14 -10.54 7.06
N GLU A 349 -2.90 -10.18 5.79
CA GLU A 349 -3.66 -9.12 5.10
C GLU A 349 -5.15 -9.44 5.01
N SER A 350 -5.50 -10.67 4.63
CA SER A 350 -6.89 -11.13 4.51
C SER A 350 -7.61 -11.09 5.85
N ALA A 351 -6.95 -11.52 6.93
CA ALA A 351 -7.49 -11.44 8.28
C ALA A 351 -7.81 -10.00 8.71
N LEU A 352 -6.92 -9.05 8.38
CA LEU A 352 -7.12 -7.64 8.71
C LEU A 352 -8.22 -7.00 7.86
N LYS A 353 -8.29 -7.34 6.56
CA LYS A 353 -9.35 -6.84 5.66
C LYS A 353 -10.73 -7.43 5.99
N GLY A 354 -10.77 -8.63 6.56
CA GLY A 354 -12.01 -9.30 6.97
C GLY A 354 -12.72 -8.62 8.15
N ILE A 355 -12.04 -7.81 8.96
CA ILE A 355 -12.59 -7.20 10.18
C ILE A 355 -13.90 -6.43 9.90
N THR A 356 -13.89 -5.49 8.95
CA THR A 356 -15.07 -4.64 8.69
C THR A 356 -16.21 -5.41 8.02
N PRO A 357 -15.99 -6.20 6.96
CA PRO A 357 -17.05 -7.03 6.36
C PRO A 357 -17.68 -8.00 7.36
N ASN A 358 -16.88 -8.69 8.17
CA ASN A 358 -17.38 -9.65 9.16
C ASN A 358 -18.18 -8.94 10.25
N ALA A 359 -17.72 -7.77 10.71
CA ALA A 359 -18.48 -6.96 11.67
C ALA A 359 -19.84 -6.55 11.11
N LYS A 360 -19.90 -6.11 9.86
CA LYS A 360 -21.17 -5.73 9.21
C LYS A 360 -22.12 -6.92 9.03
N LEU A 361 -21.59 -8.09 8.68
CA LEU A 361 -22.39 -9.32 8.58
C LEU A 361 -23.03 -9.63 9.95
N ARG A 362 -22.23 -9.66 11.01
CA ARG A 362 -22.71 -9.92 12.37
C ARG A 362 -23.71 -8.88 12.89
N MET A 363 -23.52 -7.60 12.56
CA MET A 363 -24.48 -6.54 12.90
C MET A 363 -25.85 -6.75 12.25
N THR A 364 -25.87 -7.34 11.04
CA THR A 364 -27.12 -7.64 10.33
C THR A 364 -27.85 -8.82 10.97
N GLU A 365 -27.11 -9.76 11.56
CA GLU A 365 -27.63 -10.90 12.30
C GLU A 365 -28.02 -10.55 13.75
N THR A 366 -27.69 -9.35 14.23
CA THR A 366 -27.99 -8.92 15.60
C THR A 366 -29.47 -8.57 15.74
N PRO A 367 -30.20 -9.19 16.69
CA PRO A 367 -31.61 -8.90 16.91
C PRO A 367 -31.84 -7.47 17.43
N ASN A 368 -33.04 -6.95 17.21
CA ASN A 368 -33.46 -5.67 17.80
C ASN A 368 -33.65 -5.84 19.32
N TYR A 369 -33.20 -4.85 20.08
CA TYR A 369 -33.47 -4.73 21.51
C TYR A 369 -34.73 -3.89 21.70
N TYR A 370 -35.58 -4.23 22.67
CA TYR A 370 -36.82 -3.50 22.94
C TYR A 370 -36.92 -3.14 24.42
N ASP A 371 -37.27 -1.89 24.70
CA ASP A 371 -37.72 -1.47 26.02
C ASP A 371 -39.23 -1.66 26.09
N VAL A 372 -39.69 -2.45 27.07
CA VAL A 372 -41.10 -2.71 27.29
C VAL A 372 -41.58 -1.87 28.47
N GLN A 373 -42.49 -0.95 28.20
CA GLN A 373 -43.17 -0.18 29.24
C GLN A 373 -44.60 -0.69 29.40
N THR A 374 -44.98 -0.98 30.64
CA THR A 374 -46.36 -1.30 31.00
C THR A 374 -47.02 -0.04 31.55
N TYR A 375 -48.24 0.22 31.09
CA TYR A 375 -49.05 1.31 31.62
C TYR A 375 -50.42 0.79 31.99
N SER A 376 -51.00 1.36 33.04
CA SER A 376 -52.36 1.08 33.47
C SER A 376 -53.15 2.37 33.45
N VAL A 377 -54.26 2.38 32.72
CA VAL A 377 -55.21 3.49 32.73
C VAL A 377 -56.41 3.07 33.56
N PRO A 378 -56.72 3.75 34.68
CA PRO A 378 -57.92 3.45 35.44
C PRO A 378 -59.15 3.83 34.61
N ILE A 379 -60.03 2.86 34.34
CA ILE A 379 -61.25 3.07 33.52
C ILE A 379 -62.46 3.36 34.41
N GLY A 380 -62.47 2.90 35.67
CA GLY A 380 -63.54 3.20 36.61
C GLY A 380 -63.29 2.66 38.01
N VAL A 381 -64.18 3.03 38.93
CA VAL A 381 -64.13 2.64 40.35
C VAL A 381 -65.45 1.97 40.72
N THR A 382 -65.39 0.78 41.31
CA THR A 382 -66.56 0.05 41.81
C THR A 382 -66.52 -0.04 43.34
N GLN A 383 -67.63 -0.44 43.97
CA GLN A 383 -67.72 -0.66 45.43
C GLN A 383 -66.72 -1.72 45.96
N PHE A 384 -66.18 -2.57 45.09
CA PHE A 384 -65.18 -3.59 45.43
C PHE A 384 -63.74 -3.23 45.01
N GLY A 385 -63.51 -2.02 44.48
CA GLY A 385 -62.18 -1.53 44.08
C GLY A 385 -62.13 -0.88 42.69
N ALA A 386 -60.99 -0.27 42.36
CA ALA A 386 -60.71 0.28 41.04
C ALA A 386 -60.35 -0.84 40.05
N TYR A 387 -60.89 -0.79 38.83
CA TYR A 387 -60.49 -1.69 37.74
C TYR A 387 -60.00 -0.87 36.55
N GLY A 388 -58.86 -1.27 35.99
CA GLY A 388 -58.16 -0.55 34.93
C GLY A 388 -57.77 -1.46 33.77
N TRP A 389 -57.51 -0.86 32.62
CA TRP A 389 -56.99 -1.56 31.45
C TRP A 389 -55.48 -1.37 31.39
N GLY A 390 -54.77 -2.50 31.38
CA GLY A 390 -53.32 -2.54 31.25
C GLY A 390 -52.94 -2.76 29.80
N GLY A 391 -52.03 -1.92 29.30
CA GLY A 391 -51.39 -2.08 28.00
C GLY A 391 -49.88 -2.21 28.15
N TRP A 392 -49.22 -2.68 27.10
CA TRP A 392 -47.77 -2.63 26.97
C TRP A 392 -47.41 -1.94 25.66
N SER A 393 -46.33 -1.17 25.67
CA SER A 393 -45.71 -0.61 24.47
C SER A 393 -44.26 -1.05 24.42
N ALA A 394 -43.83 -1.56 23.28
CA ALA A 394 -42.44 -1.88 23.00
C ALA A 394 -41.86 -0.81 22.08
N SER A 395 -40.77 -0.17 22.49
CA SER A 395 -39.97 0.71 21.63
C SER A 395 -38.59 0.12 21.43
N GLU A 396 -38.03 0.22 20.22
CA GLU A 396 -36.68 -0.28 19.95
C GLU A 396 -35.65 0.50 20.80
N ASN A 397 -34.84 -0.24 21.56
CA ASN A 397 -33.74 0.32 22.34
C ASN A 397 -32.51 0.46 21.44
N LEU A 398 -32.46 1.59 20.73
CA LEU A 398 -31.36 1.94 19.82
C LEU A 398 -30.02 2.09 20.55
N SER A 399 -30.03 2.43 21.84
CA SER A 399 -28.81 2.56 22.65
C SER A 399 -28.18 1.19 22.91
N ALA A 400 -28.98 0.22 23.37
CA ALA A 400 -28.54 -1.16 23.61
C ALA A 400 -28.06 -1.82 22.30
N LYS A 401 -28.79 -1.60 21.20
CA LYS A 401 -28.37 -2.05 19.86
C LYS A 401 -27.06 -1.41 19.41
N GLY A 402 -26.88 -0.11 19.66
CA GLY A 402 -25.63 0.61 19.38
C GLY A 402 -24.44 0.09 20.19
N GLN A 403 -24.65 -0.25 21.47
CA GLN A 403 -23.64 -0.87 22.32
C GLN A 403 -23.24 -2.26 21.81
N GLU A 404 -24.20 -3.09 21.39
CA GLU A 404 -23.91 -4.40 20.81
C GLU A 404 -23.12 -4.27 19.50
N TYR A 405 -23.46 -3.30 18.64
CA TYR A 405 -22.68 -3.01 17.44
C TYR A 405 -21.25 -2.59 17.76
N ALA A 406 -21.04 -1.77 18.78
CA ALA A 406 -19.70 -1.39 19.23
C ALA A 406 -18.92 -2.60 19.77
N HIS A 407 -19.59 -3.50 20.49
CA HIS A 407 -19.01 -4.74 21.00
C HIS A 407 -18.61 -5.69 19.86
N ILE A 408 -19.47 -5.90 18.87
CA ILE A 408 -19.17 -6.70 17.66
C ILE A 408 -17.94 -6.15 16.93
N ARG A 409 -17.86 -4.83 16.69
CA ARG A 409 -16.68 -4.21 16.06
C ARG A 409 -15.41 -4.49 16.85
N THR A 410 -15.51 -4.42 18.18
CA THR A 410 -14.38 -4.65 19.08
C THR A 410 -13.92 -6.11 19.02
N GLN A 411 -14.85 -7.07 19.04
CA GLN A 411 -14.54 -8.49 18.93
C GLN A 411 -13.88 -8.84 17.60
N GLU A 412 -14.45 -8.40 16.47
CA GLU A 412 -13.87 -8.65 15.15
C GLU A 412 -12.48 -8.04 15.01
N ARG A 413 -12.27 -6.85 15.57
CA ARG A 413 -10.94 -6.23 15.65
C ARG A 413 -9.97 -7.12 16.42
N ILE A 414 -10.32 -7.55 17.63
CA ILE A 414 -9.44 -8.42 18.44
C ILE A 414 -9.10 -9.71 17.68
N GLN A 415 -10.09 -10.35 17.06
CA GLN A 415 -9.90 -11.61 16.34
C GLN A 415 -9.00 -11.46 15.11
N GLY A 416 -9.27 -10.49 14.24
CA GLY A 416 -8.43 -10.24 13.06
C GLY A 416 -7.00 -9.88 13.43
N ASN A 417 -6.83 -9.08 14.50
CA ASN A 417 -5.52 -8.68 14.99
C ASN A 417 -4.74 -9.85 15.60
N MET A 418 -5.41 -10.71 16.38
CA MET A 418 -4.79 -11.90 16.95
C MET A 418 -4.32 -12.85 15.85
N SER A 419 -5.15 -13.06 14.82
CA SER A 419 -4.76 -13.87 13.66
C SER A 419 -3.52 -13.32 12.94
N ALA A 420 -3.48 -12.02 12.65
CA ALA A 420 -2.32 -11.38 12.04
C ALA A 420 -1.07 -11.39 12.95
N ASN A 421 -1.26 -11.19 14.26
CA ASN A 421 -0.20 -11.31 15.27
C ASN A 421 0.44 -12.71 15.25
N ASN A 422 -0.38 -13.75 15.36
CA ASN A 422 0.08 -15.14 15.40
C ASN A 422 0.82 -15.51 14.11
N THR A 423 0.29 -15.06 12.96
CA THR A 423 0.93 -15.25 11.66
C THR A 423 2.33 -14.63 11.64
N MET A 424 2.48 -13.39 12.13
CA MET A 424 3.80 -12.75 12.18
C MET A 424 4.76 -13.39 13.18
N GLN A 425 4.28 -13.83 14.34
CA GLN A 425 5.13 -14.56 15.29
C GLN A 425 5.67 -15.85 14.67
N GLY A 426 4.83 -16.59 13.94
CA GLY A 426 5.26 -17.77 13.19
C GLY A 426 6.30 -17.42 12.12
N VAL A 427 6.09 -16.36 11.35
CA VAL A 427 7.06 -15.89 10.34
C VAL A 427 8.41 -15.52 10.96
N GLU A 428 8.40 -14.82 12.10
CA GLU A 428 9.61 -14.41 12.81
C GLU A 428 10.38 -15.60 13.38
N GLN A 429 9.66 -16.58 13.94
CA GLN A 429 10.27 -17.82 14.42
C GLN A 429 10.95 -18.57 13.26
N SER A 430 10.22 -18.77 12.16
CA SER A 430 10.75 -19.49 10.99
C SER A 430 11.89 -18.75 10.30
N LEU A 431 11.93 -17.40 10.37
CA LEU A 431 13.07 -16.62 9.90
C LEU A 431 14.35 -16.97 10.68
N GLY A 432 14.26 -17.05 12.01
CA GLY A 432 15.37 -17.46 12.86
C GLY A 432 15.81 -18.91 12.62
N GLU A 433 14.85 -19.82 12.42
CA GLU A 433 15.12 -21.22 12.06
C GLU A 433 15.83 -21.34 10.71
N MET A 434 15.35 -20.62 9.69
CA MET A 434 15.95 -20.59 8.36
C MET A 434 17.37 -20.01 8.38
N ARG A 435 17.62 -18.93 9.13
CA ARG A 435 18.96 -18.39 9.34
C ARG A 435 19.91 -19.44 9.89
N ARG A 436 19.50 -20.14 10.96
CA ARG A 436 20.30 -21.20 11.57
C ARG A 436 20.55 -22.36 10.61
N TYR A 437 19.53 -22.78 9.86
CA TYR A 437 19.65 -23.83 8.85
C TYR A 437 20.67 -23.46 7.76
N LEU A 438 20.58 -22.25 7.19
CA LEU A 438 21.49 -21.79 6.15
C LEU A 438 22.92 -21.61 6.67
N THR A 439 23.09 -21.02 7.87
CA THR A 439 24.41 -20.91 8.50
C THR A 439 25.05 -22.27 8.75
N GLN A 440 24.28 -23.27 9.19
CA GLN A 440 24.78 -24.64 9.37
C GLN A 440 25.08 -25.33 8.02
N LYS A 441 24.25 -25.13 7.00
CA LYS A 441 24.43 -25.74 5.68
C LYS A 441 25.66 -25.21 4.96
N TYR A 442 25.87 -23.90 5.00
CA TYR A 442 26.90 -23.22 4.23
C TYR A 442 28.14 -22.81 5.04
N GLN A 443 28.10 -22.96 6.37
CA GLN A 443 29.21 -22.60 7.28
C GLN A 443 29.64 -21.14 7.15
N VAL A 444 28.70 -20.26 6.79
CA VAL A 444 28.87 -18.80 6.72
C VAL A 444 27.69 -18.12 7.39
N GLU A 445 27.89 -16.94 7.93
CA GLU A 445 26.81 -16.20 8.59
C GLU A 445 25.82 -15.65 7.55
N PHE A 446 24.53 -15.89 7.79
CA PHE A 446 23.42 -15.34 7.01
C PHE A 446 22.81 -14.13 7.68
#